data_AF-A0A3P7NLQ6-F1
#
_entry.id   AF-A0A3P7NLQ6-F1
#
_cell.length_a   1.000
_cell.length_b   1.000
_cell.length_c   1.000
_cell.angle_alpha   90.00
_cell.angle_beta   90.00
_cell.angle_gamma   90.00
#
_symmetry.space_group_name_H-M   'P 1'
#
loop_
_entity.id
_entity.type
_entity.pdbx_description
1 polymer ?
#
loop_
_entity_poly.entity_id
_entity_poly.type
_entity_poly.pdbx_seq_one_letter_code
_entity_poly.pdbx_strand_id
1 'polypeptide(L)'
;DTDAYTLLAEDPTKKQAAAIKKNINQIARQKVVKPEYAKWMKLGDSCIARAYGLPKVHKPDAPLRIIVPLIGSPTYNIAKWMYKNLKHLTHGSEYNINNS
;
A
#
# COMPACT_ATOMS: atom_id res chain seq x y z
N ASP A 1 -8.23 25.26 -5.61
CA ASP A 1 -8.44 23.96 -6.26
C ASP A 1 -9.48 23.19 -5.46
N THR A 2 -10.75 23.46 -5.75
CA THR A 2 -11.93 22.87 -5.10
C THR A 2 -12.68 21.91 -6.03
N ASP A 3 -12.32 21.90 -7.32
CA ASP A 3 -12.98 21.08 -8.34
C ASP A 3 -12.34 19.70 -8.45
N ALA A 4 -11.04 19.57 -8.13
CA ALA A 4 -10.30 18.31 -8.28
C ALA A 4 -10.39 17.37 -7.05
N TYR A 5 -10.68 17.89 -5.85
CA TYR A 5 -10.62 17.12 -4.61
C TYR A 5 -11.88 17.31 -3.75
N THR A 6 -12.36 16.21 -3.17
CA THR A 6 -13.50 16.21 -2.25
C THR A 6 -13.02 16.10 -0.81
N LEU A 7 -13.58 16.93 0.08
CA LEU A 7 -13.33 16.84 1.52
C LEU A 7 -13.93 15.55 2.08
N LEU A 8 -13.12 14.84 2.86
CA LEU A 8 -13.59 13.70 3.65
C LEU A 8 -14.08 14.19 5.01
N ALA A 9 -15.27 13.75 5.40
CA ALA A 9 -15.86 14.10 6.69
C ALA A 9 -15.12 13.48 7.88
N GLU A 10 -14.50 12.31 7.68
CA GLU A 10 -13.77 11.57 8.70
C GLU A 10 -12.62 10.77 8.09
N ASP A 11 -11.64 10.40 8.92
CA ASP A 11 -10.52 9.54 8.50
C ASP A 11 -11.01 8.08 8.31
N PRO A 12 -10.99 7.52 7.08
CA PRO A 12 -11.47 6.18 6.80
C PRO A 12 -10.51 5.08 7.27
N THR A 13 -9.29 5.43 7.74
CA THR A 13 -8.20 4.48 8.00
C THR A 13 -8.61 3.39 8.99
N LYS A 14 -9.30 3.76 10.08
CA LYS A 14 -9.74 2.78 11.10
C LYS A 14 -10.71 1.75 10.51
N LYS A 15 -11.67 2.21 9.71
CA LYS A 15 -12.66 1.34 9.03
C LYS A 15 -11.99 0.41 8.05
N GLN A 16 -11.05 0.92 7.25
CA GLN A 16 -10.27 0.13 6.30
C GLN A 16 -9.38 -0.90 7.00
N ALA A 17 -8.66 -0.50 8.05
CA ALA A 17 -7.81 -1.39 8.84
C ALA A 17 -8.61 -2.53 9.49
N ALA A 18 -9.80 -2.25 10.00
CA ALA A 18 -10.70 -3.27 10.54
C ALA A 18 -11.15 -4.27 9.47
N ALA A 19 -11.53 -3.79 8.28
CA ALA A 19 -11.92 -4.65 7.16
C ALA A 19 -10.74 -5.54 6.68
N ILE A 20 -9.55 -4.96 6.58
CA ILE A 20 -8.33 -5.68 6.22
C ILE A 20 -8.00 -6.76 7.27
N LYS A 21 -8.06 -6.42 8.55
CA LYS A 21 -7.85 -7.37 9.65
C LYS A 21 -8.83 -8.54 9.58
N LYS A 22 -10.10 -8.29 9.22
CA LYS A 22 -11.11 -9.34 9.01
C LYS A 22 -10.70 -10.28 7.88
N ASN A 23 -10.27 -9.74 6.73
CA ASN A 23 -9.82 -10.53 5.58
C ASN A 23 -8.58 -11.37 5.90
N ILE A 24 -7.58 -10.80 6.58
CA ILE A 24 -6.39 -11.55 7.01
C ILE A 24 -6.78 -12.73 7.91
N ASN A 25 -7.70 -12.51 8.86
CA ASN A 25 -8.19 -13.58 9.73
C ASN A 25 -8.90 -14.68 8.94
N GLN A 26 -9.68 -14.33 7.92
CA GLN A 26 -10.36 -15.30 7.06
C GLN A 26 -9.36 -16.16 6.27
N ILE A 27 -8.37 -15.53 5.65
CA ILE A 27 -7.32 -16.21 4.87
C ILE A 27 -6.49 -17.13 5.78
N ALA A 28 -6.19 -16.70 7.01
CA ALA A 28 -5.52 -17.53 8.00
C ALA A 28 -6.36 -18.74 8.42
N ARG A 29 -7.68 -18.58 8.63
CA ARG A 29 -8.60 -19.69 8.94
C ARG A 29 -8.68 -20.70 7.80
N GLN A 30 -8.63 -20.23 6.56
CA GLN A 30 -8.59 -21.07 5.36
C GLN A 30 -7.22 -21.76 5.15
N LYS A 31 -6.23 -21.51 6.04
CA LYS A 31 -4.87 -22.07 5.96
C LYS A 31 -4.11 -21.70 4.68
N VAL A 32 -4.55 -20.66 3.96
CA VAL A 32 -3.84 -20.12 2.79
C VAL A 32 -2.53 -19.47 3.21
N VAL A 33 -2.49 -18.88 4.40
CA VAL A 33 -1.31 -18.22 4.98
C VAL A 33 -1.05 -18.78 6.37
N LYS A 34 0.21 -19.04 6.70
CA LYS A 34 0.59 -19.52 8.04
C LYS A 34 0.28 -18.46 9.11
N PRO A 35 -0.08 -18.88 10.34
CA PRO A 35 -0.42 -17.94 11.41
C PRO A 35 0.64 -16.88 11.71
N GLU A 36 1.94 -17.21 11.60
CA GLU A 36 3.02 -16.23 11.81
C GLU A 36 3.00 -15.10 10.78
N TYR A 37 2.74 -15.42 9.51
CA TYR A 37 2.63 -14.44 8.44
C TYR A 37 1.37 -13.61 8.57
N ALA A 38 0.24 -14.22 8.95
CA ALA A 38 -1.00 -13.51 9.21
C ALA A 38 -0.87 -12.53 10.39
N LYS A 39 -0.06 -12.86 11.41
CA LYS A 39 0.27 -11.92 12.50
C LYS A 39 1.10 -10.75 11.98
N TRP A 40 2.13 -11.02 11.18
CA TRP A 40 3.01 -9.99 10.62
C TRP A 40 2.28 -9.04 9.62
N MET A 41 1.33 -9.56 8.85
CA MET A 41 0.51 -8.76 7.94
C MET A 41 -0.39 -7.74 8.65
N LYS A 42 -0.76 -7.99 9.91
CA LYS A 42 -1.61 -7.08 10.69
C LYS A 42 -0.73 -5.92 11.17
N LEU A 43 -0.94 -4.73 10.60
CA LEU A 43 -0.35 -3.51 11.13
C LEU A 43 -1.16 -3.06 12.35
N GLY A 44 -0.48 -2.83 13.49
CA GLY A 44 -1.12 -2.39 14.73
C GLY A 44 -1.60 -0.94 14.66
N ASP A 45 -0.69 -0.04 14.28
CA ASP A 45 -0.93 1.40 14.17
C ASP A 45 -0.81 1.85 12.72
N SER A 46 -1.86 1.59 11.93
CA SER A 46 -1.90 2.05 10.55
C SER A 46 -2.26 3.54 10.47
N CYS A 47 -1.60 4.27 9.59
CA CYS A 47 -1.90 5.67 9.29
C CYS A 47 -2.39 5.83 7.85
N ILE A 48 -3.15 6.91 7.61
CA ILE A 48 -3.49 7.32 6.25
C ILE A 48 -2.20 7.68 5.50
N ALA A 49 -2.16 7.37 4.20
CA ALA A 49 -1.03 7.76 3.36
C ALA A 49 -0.93 9.29 3.31
N ARG A 50 0.27 9.83 3.54
CA ARG A 50 0.52 11.28 3.60
C ARG A 50 1.16 11.76 2.32
N ALA A 51 0.48 12.60 1.55
CA ALA A 51 1.07 13.21 0.37
C ALA A 51 2.09 14.29 0.77
N TYR A 52 3.22 14.35 0.06
CA TYR A 52 4.15 15.47 0.13
C TYR A 52 4.65 15.86 -1.25
N GLY A 53 4.97 17.14 -1.43
CA GLY A 53 5.49 17.67 -2.69
C GLY A 53 7.01 17.74 -2.68
N LEU A 54 7.65 17.20 -3.72
CA LEU A 54 9.08 17.38 -3.97
C LEU A 54 9.31 18.33 -5.17
N PRO A 55 10.18 19.33 -5.09
CA PRO A 55 10.48 20.20 -6.23
C PRO A 55 10.97 19.42 -7.45
N LYS A 56 10.46 19.75 -8.63
CA LYS A 56 11.00 19.24 -9.90
C LYS A 56 12.18 20.13 -10.32
N VAL A 57 13.41 19.70 -10.01
CA VAL A 57 14.67 20.45 -10.23
C VAL A 57 14.86 20.96 -11.66
N HIS A 58 14.29 20.29 -12.66
CA HIS A 58 14.41 20.65 -14.08
C HIS A 58 13.27 21.53 -14.62
N LYS A 59 12.36 22.03 -13.77
CA LYS A 59 11.26 22.91 -14.16
C LYS A 59 11.43 24.28 -13.48
N PRO A 60 11.70 25.37 -14.24
CA PRO A 60 12.00 26.70 -13.68
C PRO A 60 10.90 27.23 -12.74
N ASP A 61 9.63 26.95 -13.05
CA ASP A 61 8.44 27.39 -12.28
C ASP A 61 7.96 26.34 -11.25
N ALA A 62 8.81 25.35 -10.95
CA ALA A 62 8.70 24.25 -10.00
C ALA A 62 7.28 23.82 -9.51
N PRO A 63 6.44 23.22 -10.38
CA PRO A 63 5.26 22.51 -9.93
C PRO A 63 5.70 21.22 -9.21
N LEU A 64 5.36 21.11 -7.92
CA LEU A 64 5.74 19.98 -7.06
C LEU A 64 5.43 18.62 -7.71
N ARG A 65 6.31 17.64 -7.53
CA ARG A 65 6.00 16.22 -7.72
C ARG A 65 5.35 15.73 -6.43
N ILE A 66 4.05 15.48 -6.47
CA ILE A 66 3.35 14.84 -5.36
C ILE A 66 3.83 13.40 -5.24
N ILE A 67 4.27 13.01 -4.06
CA ILE A 67 4.63 11.64 -3.68
C ILE A 67 3.67 11.20 -2.58
N VAL A 68 3.11 10.01 -2.74
CA VAL A 68 2.24 9.37 -1.75
C VAL A 68 2.94 8.09 -1.28
N PRO A 69 3.71 8.13 -0.18
CA PRO A 69 4.31 6.95 0.41
C PRO A 69 3.22 6.09 1.04
N LEU A 70 3.26 4.78 0.75
CA LEU A 70 2.37 3.79 1.37
C LEU A 70 2.94 3.21 2.67
N ILE A 71 4.09 3.70 3.13
CA ILE A 71 4.71 3.22 4.37
C ILE A 71 3.79 3.55 5.55
N GLY A 72 3.49 2.54 6.36
CA GLY A 72 2.57 2.67 7.50
C GLY A 72 1.09 2.60 7.11
N SER A 73 0.76 2.44 5.82
CA SER A 73 -0.62 2.21 5.40
C SER A 73 -1.12 0.84 5.86
N PRO A 74 -2.45 0.67 6.02
CA PRO A 74 -3.05 -0.62 6.40
C PRO A 74 -2.67 -1.81 5.51
N THR A 75 -2.23 -1.56 4.27
CA THR A 75 -1.91 -2.60 3.27
C THR A 75 -0.41 -2.85 3.09
N TYR A 76 0.46 -2.05 3.72
CA TYR A 76 1.90 -2.09 3.48
C TYR A 76 2.55 -3.47 3.68
N ASN A 77 2.32 -4.10 4.84
CA ASN A 77 2.89 -5.42 5.12
C ASN A 77 2.28 -6.50 4.21
N ILE A 78 1.01 -6.38 3.84
CA ILE A 78 0.35 -7.31 2.92
C ILE A 78 1.02 -7.26 1.54
N ALA A 79 1.22 -6.05 1.00
CA ALA A 79 1.89 -5.86 -0.27
C ALA A 79 3.32 -6.44 -0.26
N LYS A 80 4.06 -6.24 0.84
CA LYS A 80 5.42 -6.79 0.99
C LYS A 80 5.42 -8.32 1.08
N TRP A 81 4.42 -8.92 1.75
CA TRP A 81 4.26 -10.37 1.76
C TRP A 81 3.90 -10.90 0.36
N MET A 82 2.95 -10.27 -0.33
CA MET A 82 2.54 -10.66 -1.68
C MET A 82 3.72 -10.60 -2.64
N TYR A 83 4.50 -9.51 -2.62
CA TYR A 83 5.69 -9.40 -3.45
C TYR A 83 6.69 -10.54 -3.17
N LYS A 84 7.02 -10.78 -1.89
CA LYS A 84 7.98 -11.84 -1.53
C LYS A 84 7.52 -13.23 -2.01
N ASN A 85 6.23 -13.53 -1.90
CA ASN A 85 5.72 -14.87 -2.18
C ASN A 85 5.26 -15.06 -3.62
N LEU A 86 4.83 -14.01 -4.32
CA LEU A 86 4.27 -14.10 -5.67
C LEU A 86 5.24 -13.62 -6.77
N LYS A 87 6.35 -12.96 -6.43
CA LYS A 87 7.34 -12.50 -7.42
C LYS A 87 7.84 -13.62 -8.32
N HIS A 88 7.95 -14.84 -7.82
CA HIS A 88 8.43 -15.94 -8.64
C HIS A 88 7.50 -16.27 -9.82
N LEU A 89 6.20 -15.97 -9.69
CA LEU A 89 5.20 -16.16 -10.73
C LEU A 89 5.35 -15.17 -11.89
N THR A 90 6.11 -14.09 -11.70
CA THR A 90 6.30 -13.06 -12.73
C THR A 90 7.59 -13.27 -13.54
N HIS A 91 8.47 -14.19 -13.15
CA HIS A 91 9.69 -14.49 -13.91
C HIS A 91 9.35 -15.17 -15.25
N GLY A 92 9.91 -14.66 -16.35
CA GLY A 92 9.68 -15.21 -17.69
C GLY A 92 8.33 -14.84 -18.32
N SER A 93 7.55 -13.96 -17.68
CA SER A 93 6.36 -13.37 -18.31
C SER A 93 6.75 -12.52 -19.52
N GLU A 94 5.97 -12.59 -20.60
CA GLU A 94 6.12 -11.75 -21.80
C GLU A 94 6.07 -10.24 -21.47
N TYR A 95 5.44 -9.89 -20.34
CA TYR A 95 5.30 -8.52 -19.85
C TYR A 95 6.37 -8.14 -18.82
N ASN A 96 7.36 -9.00 -18.56
CA ASN A 96 8.43 -8.71 -17.62
C ASN A 96 9.52 -7.86 -18.28
N ILE A 97 9.71 -6.64 -17.79
CA ILE A 97 10.81 -5.76 -18.21
C ILE A 97 12.01 -6.08 -17.31
N ASN A 98 13.05 -6.65 -17.91
CA ASN A 98 14.33 -6.83 -17.23
C ASN A 98 15.00 -5.46 -17.07
N ASN A 99 15.21 -5.03 -15.83
CA ASN A 99 16.11 -3.90 -15.58
C ASN A 99 17.53 -4.34 -15.96
N SER A 100 18.16 -3.54 -16.82
CA SER A 100 19.59 -3.61 -17.15
C SER A 100 20.47 -3.29 -15.94
#